data_AF-F4X6G1-F1
#
_entry.id   AF-F4X6G1-F1
#
_cell.length_a   1.000
_cell.length_b   1.000
_cell.length_c   1.000
_cell.angle_alpha   90.00
_cell.angle_beta   90.00
_cell.angle_gamma   90.00
#
_symmetry.space_group_name_H-M   'P 1'
#
loop_
_entity.id
_entity.type
_entity.pdbx_description
1 polymer ?
#
loop_
_entity_poly.entity_id
_entity_poly.type
_entity_poly.pdbx_seq_one_letter_code
_entity_poly.pdbx_strand_id
1 'polypeptide(L)' 'MLVVEAIGLEMELVILNTMTGEHLTPEYEELNPQKTVPFLIDDDLKISERSVEAS' A
#
# COMPACT_ATOMS: atom_id res chain seq x y z
N MET A 1 -1.30 -2.41 -10.41
CA MET A 1 -0.28 -3.02 -11.30
C MET A 1 -0.20 -2.31 -12.66
N LEU A 2 -1.30 -2.21 -13.42
CA LEU A 2 -1.30 -1.74 -14.82
C LEU A 2 -0.51 -0.46 -15.11
N VAL A 3 -0.65 0.58 -14.27
CA VAL A 3 0.05 1.86 -14.48
C VAL A 3 1.55 1.71 -14.30
N VAL A 4 1.99 1.01 -13.26
CA VAL A 4 3.41 0.82 -12.92
C VAL A 4 4.13 0.07 -14.04
N GLU A 5 3.54 -1.02 -14.52
CA GLU A 5 4.10 -1.80 -15.63
C GLU A 5 4.19 -0.96 -16.91
N ALA A 6 3.17 -0.15 -17.20
CA ALA A 6 3.14 0.69 -18.40
C ALA A 6 4.24 1.77 -18.41
N ILE A 7 4.68 2.23 -17.24
CA ILE A 7 5.76 3.23 -17.10
C ILE A 7 7.12 2.61 -16.80
N GLY A 8 7.21 1.27 -16.71
CA GLY A 8 8.47 0.55 -16.52
C GLY A 8 9.14 0.78 -15.16
N LEU A 9 8.36 1.06 -14.11
CA LEU A 9 8.89 1.16 -12.76
C LEU A 9 9.19 -0.23 -12.18
N GLU A 10 10.37 -0.36 -11.58
CA GLU A 10 10.71 -1.54 -10.78
C GLU A 10 10.07 -1.38 -9.39
N MET A 11 9.40 -2.44 -8.92
CA MET A 11 8.77 -2.46 -7.60
C MET A 11 8.98 -3.79 -6.91
N GLU A 12 9.04 -3.76 -5.58
CA GLU A 12 8.89 -4.94 -4.76
C GLU A 12 7.40 -5.22 -4.51
N LEU A 13 6.96 -6.43 -4.85
CA LEU A 13 5.58 -6.86 -4.59
C LEU A 13 5.49 -7.55 -3.24
N VAL A 14 4.86 -6.86 -2.28
CA VAL A 14 4.49 -7.45 -0.99
C VAL A 14 3.11 -8.09 -1.11
N ILE A 15 3.06 -9.42 -1.05
CA ILE A 15 1.80 -10.18 -1.10
C ILE A 15 1.17 -10.19 0.29
N LEU A 16 -0.08 -9.75 0.37
CA LEU A 16 -0.86 -9.66 1.60
C LEU A 16 -2.18 -10.42 1.44
N ASN A 17 -2.47 -11.35 2.34
CA ASN A 17 -3.70 -12.10 2.34
C ASN A 17 -4.77 -11.37 3.16
N THR A 18 -5.72 -10.76 2.45
CA THR A 18 -6.82 -10.03 3.09
C THR A 18 -7.85 -10.95 3.74
N MET A 19 -7.97 -12.20 3.28
CA MET A 19 -8.94 -13.16 3.83
C MET A 19 -8.54 -13.69 5.21
N THR A 20 -7.23 -13.73 5.49
CA THR A 20 -6.70 -14.08 6.83
C THR A 20 -6.63 -12.88 7.76
N GLY A 21 -6.92 -11.66 7.26
CA GLY A 21 -6.89 -10.43 8.06
C GLY A 21 -5.50 -9.83 8.26
N GLU A 22 -4.50 -10.15 7.42
CA GLU A 22 -3.14 -9.61 7.57
C GLU A 22 -3.07 -8.07 7.52
N HIS A 23 -3.96 -7.45 6.74
CA HIS A 23 -4.18 -6.00 6.69
C HIS A 23 -4.78 -5.38 7.97
N LEU A 24 -5.19 -6.20 8.94
CA LEU A 24 -5.77 -5.76 10.21
C LEU A 24 -4.77 -5.85 11.37
N THR A 25 -3.55 -6.31 11.12
CA THR A 25 -2.49 -6.35 12.14
C THR A 25 -2.09 -4.93 12.56
N PRO A 26 -1.69 -4.73 13.83
CA PRO A 26 -1.17 -3.42 14.28
C PRO A 26 0.03 -2.94 13.45
N GLU A 27 0.90 -3.86 13.04
CA GLU A 27 2.06 -3.57 12.19
C GLU A 27 1.63 -2.98 10.83
N TYR A 28 0.61 -3.57 10.18
CA TYR A 28 0.07 -3.03 8.94
C TYR A 28 -0.68 -1.71 9.15
N GLU A 29 -1.35 -1.53 10.29
CA GLU A 29 -2.07 -0.29 10.63
C GLU A 29 -1.13 0.93 10.76
N GLU A 30 0.04 0.76 11.38
CA GLU A 30 1.05 1.81 11.46
C GLU A 30 1.59 2.21 10.07
N LEU A 31 1.66 1.23 9.17
CA LEU A 31 2.07 1.43 7.79
C LEU A 31 0.98 2.17 7.00
N ASN A 32 -0.24 1.65 7.02
CA ASN A 32 -1.40 2.11 6.28
C ASN A 32 -2.63 2.14 7.20
N PRO A 33 -2.90 3.28 7.87
CA PRO A 33 -4.02 3.40 8.81
C PRO A 33 -5.40 3.11 8.20
N GLN A 34 -5.53 3.25 6.88
CA GLN A 34 -6.77 2.97 6.16
C GLN A 34 -7.04 1.46 6.02
N LYS A 35 -6.03 0.61 6.19
CA LYS A 35 -6.12 -0.86 6.08
C LYS A 35 -6.71 -1.34 4.76
N THR A 36 -6.47 -0.59 3.68
CA THR A 36 -6.98 -0.92 2.34
C THR A 36 -5.86 -1.07 1.34
N VAL A 37 -5.98 -2.08 0.48
CA VAL A 37 -5.11 -2.31 -0.68
C VAL A 37 -5.84 -1.91 -1.97
N PRO A 38 -5.14 -1.47 -3.03
CA PRO A 38 -3.68 -1.34 -3.15
C PRO A 38 -3.09 -0.16 -2.35
N PHE A 39 -1.83 -0.29 -1.91
CA PHE A 39 -1.07 0.73 -1.18
C PHE A 39 0.39 0.73 -1.67
N LEU A 40 0.98 1.91 -1.86
CA LEU A 40 2.35 2.08 -2.33
C LEU A 40 3.15 2.91 -1.32
N ILE A 41 4.41 2.52 -1.12
CA ILE A 41 5.39 3.26 -0.32
C ILE A 41 6.54 3.61 -1.25
N ASP A 42 6.91 4.89 -1.26
CA ASP A 42 8.06 5.43 -1.96
C ASP A 42 8.83 6.31 -0.96
N ASP A 43 9.82 5.71 -0.30
CA ASP A 43 10.47 6.28 0.89
C ASP A 43 9.47 6.75 1.96
N ASP A 44 9.40 8.06 2.22
CA ASP A 44 8.47 8.66 3.20
C ASP A 44 7.06 8.90 2.62
N LEU A 45 6.87 8.71 1.31
CA LEU A 45 5.60 8.94 0.64
C LEU A 45 4.71 7.70 0.71
N LYS A 46 3.51 7.90 1.26
CA LYS A 46 2.48 6.87 1.40
C LYS A 46 1.30 7.18 0.49
N ILE A 47 1.06 6.32 -0.50
CA ILE A 47 0.02 6.54 -1.52
C ILE A 47 -1.05 5.46 -1.43
N SER A 48 -2.30 5.90 -1.32
CA SER A 48 -3.49 5.04 -1.44
C SER A 48 -4.51 5.69 -2.39
N GLU A 49 -5.52 4.93 -2.82
CA GLU A 49 -6.59 5.43 -3.70
C GLU A 49 -7.45 6.53 -3.05
N ARG A 50 -7.43 6.64 -1.72
CA ARG A 50 -8.10 7.69 -0.98
C ARG A 50 -7.03 8.66 -0.52
N SER A 51 -7.01 9.88 -1.04
CA SER A 51 -6.04 10.92 -0.65
C SER A 51 -5.68 10.81 0.83
N VAL A 52 -4.49 10.30 1.12
CA VAL A 52 -3.92 10.38 2.46
C VAL A 52 -3.50 11.84 2.57
N GLU A 53 -4.27 12.64 3.30
CA GLU A 53 -3.83 14.00 3.62
C GLU A 53 -2.47 13.86 4.33
N ALA A 54 -1.42 14.31 3.65
CA ALA A 54 -0.15 14.58 4.30
C ALA A 54 -0.44 15.62 5.40
N SER A 55 -0.46 15.15 6.64
CA SER A 55 -0.56 16.01 7.82
C SER A 55 0.76 16.73 8.06
#